data_AF-A0A6I9VP15-F1
#
_entry.id   AF-A0A6I9VP15-F1
#
_cell.length_a   1.000
_cell.length_b   1.000
_cell.length_c   1.000
_cell.angle_alpha   90.00
_cell.angle_beta   90.00
_cell.angle_gamma   90.00
#
_symmetry.space_group_name_H-M   'P 1'
#
loop_
_entity.id
_entity.type
_entity.pdbx_description
1 polymer ?
#
loop_
_entity_poly.entity_id
_entity_poly.type
_entity_poly.pdbx_seq_one_letter_code
_entity_poly.pdbx_strand_id
1 'polypeptide(L)'
;MGQTMGRMPETWEGLLEEKDRVLHWSSEVLARVQDNVTNEDTFLMDYDDDKINAKIDTWIKTNRTRVDETFNKFPNAPDHLKNVVNTGIEKLTEEIRGKVRKDYQNAYNDIKKFNKKVDQLGAEERKIHADIQSLEAECAGDTQKFQKKFGPLRVKVFDNLRTGEKMTFQEKRLKSDFTKKVYDIDHKNSAECMKRIDKLLKDFEKNAMKAV
;
A
#
# COMPACT_ATOMS: atom_id res chain seq x y z
N MET A 1 -9.13 -20.34 12.80
CA MET A 1 -9.19 -21.73 13.31
C MET A 1 -8.92 -21.71 14.81
N GLY A 2 -9.58 -22.56 15.60
CA GLY A 2 -9.47 -22.58 17.06
C GLY A 2 -8.22 -23.32 17.56
N GLN A 3 -7.02 -22.82 17.26
CA GLN A 3 -5.80 -23.37 17.82
C GLN A 3 -5.75 -23.07 19.34
N THR A 4 -5.57 -24.10 20.15
CA THR A 4 -5.49 -24.01 21.62
C THR A 4 -4.18 -24.64 22.09
N MET A 5 -3.42 -23.94 22.94
CA MET A 5 -2.25 -24.54 23.59
C MET A 5 -2.68 -25.61 24.60
N GLY A 6 -2.21 -26.84 24.40
CA GLY A 6 -2.36 -27.93 25.37
C GLY A 6 -1.38 -27.82 26.55
N ARG A 7 -1.51 -28.71 27.55
CA ARG A 7 -0.54 -28.84 28.65
C ARG A 7 0.87 -29.15 28.11
N MET A 8 1.91 -28.64 28.78
CA MET A 8 3.29 -28.97 28.45
C MET A 8 3.54 -30.48 28.64
N PRO A 9 4.09 -31.19 27.63
CA PRO A 9 4.45 -32.60 27.78
C PRO A 9 5.53 -32.82 28.84
N GLU A 10 5.50 -33.97 29.50
CA GLU A 10 6.43 -34.32 30.58
C GLU A 10 7.57 -35.26 30.13
N THR A 11 7.38 -35.95 29.00
CA THR A 11 8.38 -36.86 28.41
C THR A 11 9.23 -36.14 27.37
N TRP A 12 10.47 -36.63 27.16
CA TRP A 12 11.36 -36.06 26.15
C TRP A 12 10.78 -36.16 24.73
N GLU A 13 10.25 -37.32 24.35
CA GLU A 13 9.60 -37.53 23.04
C GLU A 13 8.41 -36.58 22.84
N GLY A 14 7.54 -36.44 23.85
CA GLY A 14 6.41 -35.51 23.77
C GLY A 14 6.85 -34.05 23.66
N LEU A 15 7.96 -33.67 24.30
CA LEU A 15 8.54 -32.33 24.15
C LEU A 15 9.08 -32.07 22.74
N LEU A 16 9.66 -33.08 22.09
CA LEU A 16 10.11 -32.96 20.69
C LEU A 16 8.92 -32.87 19.72
N GLU A 17 7.86 -33.64 19.92
CA GLU A 17 6.63 -33.53 19.11
C GLU A 17 5.98 -32.13 19.26
N GLU A 18 5.91 -31.61 20.49
CA GLU A 18 5.38 -30.26 20.70
C GLU A 18 6.33 -29.19 20.16
N LYS A 19 7.65 -29.39 20.21
CA LYS A 19 8.64 -28.52 19.54
C LYS A 19 8.35 -28.42 18.06
N ASP A 20 8.17 -29.54 17.38
CA ASP A 20 7.89 -29.57 15.94
C ASP A 20 6.54 -28.92 15.60
N ARG A 21 5.53 -29.12 16.44
CA ARG A 21 4.25 -28.41 16.32
C ARG A 21 4.40 -26.89 16.46
N VAL A 22 5.18 -26.43 17.43
CA VAL A 22 5.44 -24.99 17.63
C VAL A 22 6.30 -24.43 16.50
N LEU A 23 7.25 -25.19 15.96
CA LEU A 23 8.01 -24.80 14.77
C LEU A 23 7.10 -24.66 13.55
N HIS A 24 6.12 -25.54 13.39
CA HIS A 24 5.11 -25.42 12.34
C HIS A 24 4.30 -24.11 12.48
N TRP A 25 3.81 -23.81 13.69
CA TRP A 25 3.15 -22.53 13.97
C TRP A 25 4.02 -21.31 13.70
N SER A 26 5.30 -21.39 14.07
CA SER A 26 6.27 -20.36 13.80
C SER A 26 6.46 -20.15 12.29
N SER A 27 6.53 -21.23 11.51
CA SER A 27 6.54 -21.18 10.04
C SER A 27 5.25 -20.57 9.47
N GLU A 28 4.08 -20.83 10.04
CA GLU A 28 2.82 -20.19 9.61
C GLU A 28 2.86 -18.66 9.80
N VAL A 29 3.41 -18.18 10.93
CA VAL A 29 3.60 -16.74 11.16
C VAL A 29 4.53 -16.13 10.10
N LEU A 30 5.66 -16.78 9.84
CA LEU A 30 6.63 -16.32 8.85
C LEU A 30 6.06 -16.32 7.43
N ALA A 31 5.27 -17.35 7.06
CA ALA A 31 4.60 -17.41 5.78
C ALA A 31 3.63 -16.23 5.61
N ARG A 32 2.84 -15.88 6.64
CA ARG A 32 1.93 -14.72 6.58
C ARG A 32 2.66 -13.40 6.45
N VAL A 33 3.81 -13.25 7.11
CA VAL A 33 4.67 -12.06 6.93
C VAL A 33 5.14 -11.96 5.48
N GLN A 34 5.57 -13.07 4.89
CA GLN A 34 6.01 -13.11 3.50
C GLN A 34 4.86 -12.81 2.52
N ASP A 35 3.67 -13.34 2.79
CA ASP A 35 2.46 -13.05 2.01
C ASP A 35 2.10 -11.57 2.07
N ASN A 36 2.25 -10.91 3.23
CA ASN A 36 1.99 -9.47 3.36
C ASN A 36 2.89 -8.65 2.42
N VAL A 37 4.19 -8.97 2.35
CA VAL A 37 5.14 -8.29 1.46
C VAL A 37 4.71 -8.46 0.00
N THR A 38 4.42 -9.69 -0.41
CA THR A 38 4.00 -10.00 -1.79
C THR A 38 2.68 -9.31 -2.17
N ASN A 39 1.74 -9.28 -1.23
CA ASN A 39 0.44 -8.62 -1.39
C ASN A 39 0.54 -7.09 -1.38
N GLU A 40 1.54 -6.51 -0.70
CA GLU A 40 1.83 -5.07 -0.73
C GLU A 40 2.34 -4.65 -2.10
N ASP A 41 3.34 -5.35 -2.63
CA ASP A 41 3.93 -5.05 -3.94
C ASP A 41 2.86 -5.12 -5.04
N THR A 42 2.06 -6.20 -5.03
CA THR A 42 0.96 -6.38 -5.99
C THR A 42 -0.09 -5.27 -5.88
N PHE A 43 -0.43 -4.87 -4.64
CA PHE A 43 -1.40 -3.79 -4.42
C PHE A 43 -0.90 -2.44 -4.94
N LEU A 44 0.39 -2.16 -4.81
CA LEU A 44 0.98 -0.89 -5.26
C LEU A 44 1.11 -0.77 -6.77
N MET A 45 1.12 -1.88 -7.52
CA MET A 45 1.16 -1.84 -9.00
C MET A 45 -0.01 -1.07 -9.61
N ASP A 46 -1.17 -1.04 -8.96
CA ASP A 46 -2.33 -0.27 -9.43
C ASP A 46 -2.19 1.26 -9.23
N TYR A 47 -1.14 1.69 -8.51
CA TYR A 47 -0.89 3.08 -8.12
C TYR A 47 0.52 3.54 -8.49
N ASP A 48 1.18 2.85 -9.42
CA ASP A 48 2.47 3.26 -9.95
C ASP A 48 2.37 4.55 -10.81
N ASP A 49 3.54 5.08 -11.17
CA ASP A 49 3.61 6.32 -11.95
C ASP A 49 2.94 6.21 -13.32
N ASP A 50 2.96 5.03 -13.96
CA ASP A 50 2.37 4.80 -15.27
C ASP A 50 0.83 4.79 -15.18
N LYS A 51 0.26 4.17 -14.16
CA LYS A 51 -1.18 4.21 -13.87
C LYS A 51 -1.65 5.62 -13.54
N ILE A 52 -0.88 6.36 -12.73
CA ILE A 52 -1.18 7.76 -12.40
C ILE A 52 -1.15 8.62 -13.65
N ASN A 53 -0.11 8.48 -14.49
CA ASN A 53 0.02 9.22 -15.74
C ASN A 53 -1.14 8.94 -16.69
N ALA A 54 -1.45 7.68 -16.94
CA ALA A 54 -2.54 7.28 -17.83
C ALA A 54 -3.91 7.82 -17.36
N LYS A 55 -4.14 7.85 -16.05
CA LYS A 55 -5.35 8.42 -15.45
C LYS A 55 -5.44 9.93 -15.70
N ILE A 56 -4.36 10.66 -15.46
CA ILE A 56 -4.32 12.12 -15.69
C ILE A 56 -4.47 12.43 -17.18
N ASP A 57 -3.82 11.67 -18.05
CA ASP A 57 -3.96 11.82 -19.50
C ASP A 57 -5.41 11.64 -19.96
N THR A 58 -6.16 10.74 -19.31
CA THR A 58 -7.59 10.57 -19.55
C THR A 58 -8.38 11.81 -19.15
N TRP A 59 -8.05 12.46 -18.01
CA TRP A 59 -8.68 13.71 -17.58
C TRP A 59 -8.41 14.84 -18.58
N ILE A 60 -7.17 14.97 -19.04
CA ILE A 60 -6.78 15.99 -20.03
C ILE A 60 -7.45 15.73 -21.37
N LYS A 61 -7.45 14.48 -21.85
CA LYS A 61 -8.11 14.07 -23.10
C LYS A 61 -9.61 14.34 -23.07
N THR A 62 -10.27 14.10 -21.93
CA THR A 62 -11.70 14.40 -21.77
C THR A 62 -11.99 15.89 -21.90
N ASN A 63 -11.09 16.75 -21.42
CA ASN A 63 -11.23 18.19 -21.58
C ASN A 63 -10.81 18.69 -22.98
N ARG A 64 -10.07 17.89 -23.76
CA ARG A 64 -9.60 18.28 -25.09
C ARG A 64 -10.75 18.58 -26.04
N THR A 65 -11.82 17.80 -26.01
CA THR A 65 -13.03 18.07 -26.81
C THR A 65 -13.58 19.48 -26.56
N ARG A 66 -13.63 19.92 -25.29
CA ARG A 66 -14.10 21.26 -24.92
C ARG A 66 -13.16 22.37 -25.41
N VAL A 67 -11.85 22.11 -25.35
CA VAL A 67 -10.83 23.03 -25.87
C VAL A 67 -11.00 23.21 -27.38
N ASP A 68 -11.12 22.11 -28.12
CA ASP A 68 -11.27 22.14 -29.58
C ASP A 68 -12.61 22.80 -29.99
N GLU A 69 -13.70 22.54 -29.27
CA GLU A 69 -14.98 23.24 -29.45
C GLU A 69 -14.85 24.76 -29.24
N THR A 70 -14.16 25.21 -28.20
CA THR A 70 -13.92 26.64 -27.97
C THR A 70 -13.04 27.24 -29.08
N PHE A 71 -12.00 26.55 -29.54
CA PHE A 71 -11.18 27.02 -30.66
C PHE A 71 -11.99 27.15 -31.95
N ASN A 72 -12.89 26.21 -32.23
CA ASN A 72 -13.74 26.23 -33.41
C ASN A 72 -14.76 27.38 -33.41
N LYS A 73 -15.13 27.92 -32.24
CA LYS A 73 -15.96 29.14 -32.14
C LYS A 73 -15.22 30.40 -32.58
N PHE A 74 -13.88 30.38 -32.53
CA PHE A 74 -13.03 31.50 -32.91
C PHE A 74 -12.01 31.05 -33.98
N PRO A 75 -12.46 30.69 -35.20
CA PRO A 75 -11.58 30.14 -36.23
C PRO A 75 -10.48 31.13 -36.64
N ASN A 76 -10.79 32.43 -36.61
CA ASN A 76 -9.88 33.52 -36.95
C ASN A 76 -8.98 33.96 -35.78
N ALA A 77 -9.06 33.32 -34.60
CA ALA A 77 -8.20 33.68 -33.48
C ALA A 77 -6.73 33.40 -33.84
N PRO A 78 -5.81 34.33 -33.54
CA PRO A 78 -4.38 34.14 -33.77
C PRO A 78 -3.82 32.87 -33.12
N ASP A 79 -2.93 32.17 -33.82
CA ASP A 79 -2.35 30.91 -33.32
C ASP A 79 -1.57 31.06 -32.02
N HIS A 80 -0.99 32.25 -31.76
CA HIS A 80 -0.32 32.50 -30.48
C HIS A 80 -1.27 32.37 -29.28
N LEU A 81 -2.56 32.73 -29.41
CA LEU A 81 -3.55 32.56 -28.34
C LEU A 81 -3.89 31.09 -28.10
N LYS A 82 -4.01 30.29 -29.17
CA LYS A 82 -4.21 28.83 -29.08
C LYS A 82 -2.99 28.15 -28.44
N ASN A 83 -1.79 28.60 -28.79
CA ASN A 83 -0.53 28.11 -28.21
C ASN A 83 -0.41 28.42 -26.72
N VAL A 84 -0.87 29.59 -26.25
CA VAL A 84 -0.92 29.91 -24.81
C VAL A 84 -1.79 28.91 -24.05
N VAL A 85 -2.95 28.54 -24.60
CA VAL A 85 -3.82 27.53 -23.98
C VAL A 85 -3.17 26.16 -23.98
N ASN A 86 -2.59 25.71 -25.09
CA ASN A 86 -1.91 24.40 -25.19
C ASN A 86 -0.75 24.30 -24.19
N THR A 87 0.15 25.29 -24.18
CA THR A 87 1.26 25.35 -23.21
C THR A 87 0.76 25.42 -21.76
N GLY A 88 -0.35 26.12 -21.52
CA GLY A 88 -1.00 26.18 -20.21
C GLY A 88 -1.51 24.81 -19.75
N ILE A 89 -2.10 24.03 -20.66
CA ILE A 89 -2.57 22.66 -20.40
C ILE A 89 -1.39 21.71 -20.14
N GLU A 90 -0.30 21.82 -20.90
CA GLU A 90 0.92 21.02 -20.67
C GLU A 90 1.50 21.27 -19.27
N LYS A 91 1.67 22.54 -18.90
CA LYS A 91 2.13 22.91 -17.54
C LYS A 91 1.19 22.40 -16.45
N LEU A 92 -0.11 22.57 -16.66
CA LEU A 92 -1.12 22.08 -15.73
C LEU A 92 -1.05 20.56 -15.55
N THR A 93 -0.79 19.83 -16.64
CA THR A 93 -0.67 18.37 -16.63
C THR A 93 0.48 17.93 -15.72
N GLU A 94 1.66 18.53 -15.87
CA GLU A 94 2.82 18.23 -15.02
C GLU A 94 2.60 18.61 -13.56
N GLU A 95 1.98 19.76 -13.29
CA GLU A 95 1.62 20.17 -11.93
C GLU A 95 0.68 19.17 -11.25
N ILE A 96 -0.36 18.71 -11.95
CA ILE A 96 -1.32 17.73 -11.43
C ILE A 96 -0.64 16.39 -11.22
N ARG A 97 0.22 15.93 -12.14
CA ARG A 97 1.01 14.70 -11.98
C ARG A 97 1.83 14.74 -10.69
N GLY A 98 2.59 15.81 -10.47
CA GLY A 98 3.37 15.98 -9.24
C GLY A 98 2.49 15.99 -7.98
N LYS A 99 1.33 16.65 -8.04
CA LYS A 99 0.40 16.74 -6.92
C LYS A 99 -0.24 15.38 -6.58
N VAL A 100 -0.79 14.67 -7.57
CA VAL A 100 -1.45 13.37 -7.37
C VAL A 100 -0.47 12.36 -6.79
N ARG A 101 0.77 12.28 -7.31
CA ARG A 101 1.82 11.40 -6.76
C ARG A 101 2.07 11.67 -5.28
N LYS A 102 2.24 12.95 -4.92
CA LYS A 102 2.47 13.36 -3.53
C LYS A 102 1.28 13.02 -2.63
N ASP A 103 0.06 13.25 -3.11
CA ASP A 103 -1.16 12.96 -2.36
C ASP A 103 -1.33 11.45 -2.14
N TYR A 104 -1.06 10.62 -3.15
CA TYR A 104 -1.08 9.16 -3.03
C TYR A 104 -0.01 8.66 -2.06
N GLN A 105 1.23 9.16 -2.17
CA GLN A 105 2.31 8.83 -1.25
C GLN A 105 1.94 9.18 0.21
N ASN A 106 1.28 10.31 0.42
CA ASN A 106 0.79 10.72 1.74
C ASN A 106 -0.31 9.78 2.24
N ALA A 107 -1.26 9.39 1.39
CA ALA A 107 -2.30 8.44 1.74
C ALA A 107 -1.73 7.05 2.09
N TYR A 108 -0.61 6.67 1.46
CA TYR A 108 0.07 5.40 1.67
C TYR A 108 0.78 5.28 3.02
N ASN A 109 1.06 6.39 3.70
CA ASN A 109 1.85 6.40 4.94
C ASN A 109 1.31 5.48 6.04
N ASP A 110 0.00 5.31 6.13
CA ASP A 110 -0.62 4.43 7.14
C ASP A 110 -0.32 2.95 6.86
N ILE A 111 -0.41 2.53 5.59
CA ILE A 111 -0.04 1.19 5.14
C ILE A 111 1.46 0.97 5.36
N LYS A 112 2.30 1.93 4.96
CA LYS A 112 3.76 1.87 5.19
C LYS A 112 4.13 1.68 6.67
N LYS A 113 3.47 2.41 7.58
CA LYS A 113 3.68 2.25 9.02
C LYS A 113 3.23 0.89 9.52
N PHE A 114 2.17 0.34 8.94
CA PHE A 114 1.68 -0.99 9.27
C PHE A 114 2.66 -2.08 8.79
N ASN A 115 3.19 -1.99 7.58
CA ASN A 115 4.13 -2.99 7.05
C ASN A 115 5.42 -3.06 7.87
N LYS A 116 5.91 -1.92 8.39
CA LYS A 116 7.02 -1.93 9.37
C LYS A 116 6.73 -2.77 10.62
N LYS A 117 5.48 -2.83 11.08
CA LYS A 117 5.09 -3.67 12.22
C LYS A 117 5.06 -5.15 11.83
N VAL A 118 4.63 -5.45 10.61
CA VAL A 118 4.66 -6.81 10.05
C VAL A 118 6.10 -7.29 9.89
N ASP A 119 7.00 -6.43 9.38
CA ASP A 119 8.43 -6.73 9.27
C ASP A 119 9.06 -7.00 10.64
N GLN A 120 8.73 -6.19 11.64
CA GLN A 120 9.20 -6.38 13.01
C GLN A 120 8.72 -7.72 13.59
N LEU A 121 7.44 -8.06 13.39
CA LEU A 121 6.90 -9.37 13.78
C LEU A 121 7.68 -10.50 13.11
N GLY A 122 7.98 -10.38 11.81
CA GLY A 122 8.80 -11.36 11.09
C GLY A 122 10.22 -11.48 11.63
N ALA A 123 10.88 -10.37 11.95
CA ALA A 123 12.23 -10.39 12.49
C ALA A 123 12.28 -11.06 13.88
N GLU A 124 11.31 -10.75 14.75
CA GLU A 124 11.18 -11.38 16.06
C GLU A 124 10.87 -12.86 15.94
N GLU A 125 9.96 -13.24 15.05
CA GLU A 125 9.58 -14.63 14.83
C GLU A 125 10.75 -15.46 14.28
N ARG A 126 11.55 -14.94 13.34
CA ARG A 126 12.74 -15.66 12.85
C ARG A 126 13.74 -15.96 13.97
N LYS A 127 13.89 -15.03 14.92
CA LYS A 127 14.73 -15.25 16.09
C LYS A 127 14.17 -16.35 16.99
N ILE A 128 12.87 -16.29 17.31
CA ILE A 128 12.20 -17.31 18.13
C ILE A 128 12.29 -18.68 17.44
N HIS A 129 12.08 -18.74 16.13
CA HIS A 129 12.19 -19.97 15.34
C HIS A 129 13.57 -20.61 15.47
N ALA A 130 14.63 -19.82 15.28
CA ALA A 130 16.00 -20.28 15.43
C ALA A 130 16.31 -20.73 16.87
N ASP A 131 15.86 -19.95 17.87
CA ASP A 131 16.02 -20.30 19.28
C ASP A 131 15.34 -21.64 19.61
N ILE A 132 14.17 -21.94 19.03
CA ILE A 132 13.48 -23.23 19.22
C ILE A 132 14.24 -24.37 18.53
N GLN A 133 14.78 -24.15 17.33
CA GLN A 133 15.56 -25.15 16.60
C GLN A 133 16.82 -25.58 17.37
N SER A 134 17.47 -24.66 18.11
CA SER A 134 18.69 -24.99 18.87
C SER A 134 18.44 -25.72 20.20
N LEU A 135 17.21 -25.71 20.72
CA LEU A 135 16.91 -26.24 22.07
C LEU A 135 17.23 -27.72 22.24
N GLU A 136 17.01 -28.53 21.22
CA GLU A 136 17.26 -29.97 21.29
C GLU A 136 18.74 -30.26 21.55
N ALA A 137 19.62 -29.60 20.79
CA ALA A 137 21.06 -29.71 20.96
C ALA A 137 21.55 -29.10 22.28
N GLU A 138 20.98 -27.97 22.72
CA GLU A 138 21.38 -27.28 23.95
C GLU A 138 20.96 -28.01 25.24
N CYS A 139 19.87 -28.76 25.20
CA CYS A 139 19.34 -29.48 26.35
C CYS A 139 19.75 -30.95 26.40
N ALA A 140 20.15 -31.56 25.29
CA ALA A 140 20.77 -32.90 25.25
C ALA A 140 20.00 -33.97 26.06
N GLY A 141 18.66 -33.97 25.98
CA GLY A 141 17.80 -34.93 26.70
C GLY A 141 17.30 -34.46 28.08
N ASP A 142 17.76 -33.32 28.60
CA ASP A 142 17.29 -32.76 29.87
C ASP A 142 15.89 -32.13 29.71
N THR A 143 14.88 -32.87 30.16
CA THR A 143 13.47 -32.49 30.06
C THR A 143 13.13 -31.22 30.85
N GLN A 144 13.66 -31.06 32.07
CA GLN A 144 13.38 -29.88 32.90
C GLN A 144 14.00 -28.62 32.29
N LYS A 145 15.24 -28.71 31.85
CA LYS A 145 15.93 -27.59 31.20
C LYS A 145 15.25 -27.21 29.88
N PHE A 146 14.82 -28.19 29.09
CA PHE A 146 14.06 -27.96 27.85
C PHE A 146 12.73 -27.28 28.13
N GLN A 147 11.90 -27.79 29.04
CA GLN A 147 10.63 -27.18 29.40
C GLN A 147 10.79 -25.71 29.84
N LYS A 148 11.81 -25.42 30.65
CA LYS A 148 12.08 -24.07 31.16
C LYS A 148 12.42 -23.07 30.04
N LYS A 149 13.16 -23.50 29.02
CA LYS A 149 13.53 -22.66 27.86
C LYS A 149 12.42 -22.61 26.80
N PHE A 150 11.81 -23.75 26.51
CA PHE A 150 10.80 -23.92 25.47
C PHE A 150 9.47 -23.26 25.82
N GLY A 151 9.02 -23.37 27.08
CA GLY A 151 7.73 -22.85 27.53
C GLY A 151 7.49 -21.37 27.16
N PRO A 152 8.41 -20.46 27.49
CA PRO A 152 8.29 -19.06 27.10
C PRO A 152 8.27 -18.84 25.57
N LEU A 153 9.07 -19.59 24.80
CA LEU A 153 9.13 -19.47 23.34
C LEU A 153 7.82 -19.95 22.70
N ARG A 154 7.28 -21.08 23.17
CA ARG A 154 5.97 -21.61 22.77
C ARG A 154 4.85 -20.59 22.95
N VAL A 155 4.80 -19.92 24.09
CA VAL A 155 3.79 -18.88 24.34
C VAL A 155 3.95 -17.71 23.37
N LYS A 156 5.18 -17.25 23.12
CA LYS A 156 5.44 -16.16 22.17
C LYS A 156 4.99 -16.51 20.75
N VAL A 157 5.31 -17.70 20.25
CA VAL A 157 4.87 -18.16 18.92
C VAL A 157 3.34 -18.14 18.82
N PHE A 158 2.65 -18.63 19.86
CA PHE A 158 1.20 -18.63 19.88
C PHE A 158 0.59 -17.22 19.90
N ASP A 159 1.18 -16.29 20.67
CA ASP A 159 0.75 -14.89 20.67
C ASP A 159 1.03 -14.20 19.33
N ASN A 160 2.14 -14.54 18.68
CA ASN A 160 2.50 -14.06 17.35
C ASN A 160 1.55 -14.58 16.27
N LEU A 161 1.11 -15.84 16.34
CA LEU A 161 0.03 -16.38 15.49
C LEU A 161 -1.24 -15.54 15.57
N ARG A 162 -1.72 -15.28 16.80
CA ARG A 162 -2.93 -14.47 17.03
C ARG A 162 -2.75 -13.03 16.56
N THR A 163 -1.55 -12.48 16.73
CA THR A 163 -1.20 -11.13 16.26
C THR A 163 -1.20 -11.08 14.74
N GLY A 164 -0.61 -12.06 14.07
CA GLY A 164 -0.62 -12.20 12.61
C GLY A 164 -2.04 -12.26 12.04
N GLU A 165 -2.95 -13.02 12.66
CA GLU A 165 -4.36 -13.04 12.23
C GLU A 165 -5.01 -11.66 12.32
N LYS A 166 -4.82 -10.95 13.44
CA LYS A 166 -5.35 -9.58 13.61
C LYS A 166 -4.77 -8.62 12.58
N MET A 167 -3.47 -8.76 12.28
CA MET A 167 -2.79 -7.95 11.27
C MET A 167 -3.41 -8.14 9.89
N THR A 168 -3.78 -9.35 9.47
CA THR A 168 -4.47 -9.57 8.18
C THR A 168 -5.78 -8.78 8.07
N PHE A 169 -6.58 -8.69 9.14
CA PHE A 169 -7.80 -7.88 9.13
C PHE A 169 -7.51 -6.37 9.08
N GLN A 170 -6.47 -5.93 9.79
CA GLN A 170 -6.03 -4.53 9.78
C GLN A 170 -5.51 -4.13 8.40
N GLU A 171 -4.72 -4.98 7.75
CA GLU A 171 -4.19 -4.77 6.40
C GLU A 171 -5.34 -4.54 5.40
N LYS A 172 -6.33 -5.44 5.39
CA LYS A 172 -7.52 -5.32 4.52
C LYS A 172 -8.25 -4.00 4.73
N ARG A 173 -8.44 -3.59 5.98
CA ARG A 173 -9.07 -2.33 6.32
C ARG A 173 -8.26 -1.13 5.81
N LEU A 174 -6.95 -1.14 6.04
CA LEU A 174 -6.05 -0.07 5.58
C LEU A 174 -6.03 0.05 4.05
N LYS A 175 -6.00 -1.07 3.32
CA LYS A 175 -6.08 -1.09 1.84
C LYS A 175 -7.41 -0.53 1.33
N SER A 176 -8.53 -0.89 1.98
CA SER A 176 -9.84 -0.30 1.68
C SER A 176 -9.86 1.21 1.95
N ASP A 177 -9.35 1.65 3.10
CA ASP A 177 -9.33 3.06 3.47
C ASP A 177 -8.41 3.88 2.53
N PHE A 178 -7.28 3.31 2.10
CA PHE A 178 -6.42 3.89 1.09
C PHE A 178 -7.15 4.07 -0.25
N THR A 179 -7.86 3.04 -0.71
CA THR A 179 -8.61 3.09 -1.98
C THR A 179 -9.66 4.21 -1.96
N LYS A 180 -10.36 4.40 -0.83
CA LYS A 180 -11.30 5.52 -0.64
C LYS A 180 -10.60 6.88 -0.67
N LYS A 181 -9.47 7.02 0.04
CA LYS A 181 -8.68 8.25 0.02
C LYS A 181 -8.20 8.59 -1.40
N VAL A 182 -7.73 7.60 -2.16
CA VAL A 182 -7.32 7.77 -3.56
C VAL A 182 -8.50 8.25 -4.41
N TYR A 183 -9.67 7.65 -4.25
CA TYR A 183 -10.88 8.09 -4.94
C TYR A 183 -11.20 9.57 -4.66
N ASP A 184 -11.14 10.00 -3.39
CA ASP A 184 -11.39 11.39 -3.01
C ASP A 184 -10.32 12.35 -3.58
N ILE A 185 -9.06 11.94 -3.56
CA ILE A 185 -7.93 12.68 -4.16
C ILE A 185 -8.17 12.87 -5.66
N ASP A 186 -8.56 11.81 -6.36
CA ASP A 186 -8.82 11.83 -7.80
C ASP A 186 -9.95 12.78 -8.15
N HIS A 187 -11.06 12.71 -7.42
CA HIS A 187 -12.21 13.60 -7.64
C HIS A 187 -11.83 15.06 -7.43
N LYS A 188 -11.09 15.35 -6.36
CA LYS A 188 -10.64 16.70 -6.05
C LYS A 188 -9.68 17.24 -7.12
N ASN A 189 -8.69 16.45 -7.53
CA ASN A 189 -7.67 16.87 -8.49
C ASN A 189 -8.22 16.96 -9.92
N SER A 190 -9.12 16.06 -10.33
CA SER A 190 -9.87 16.14 -11.59
C SER A 190 -10.75 17.40 -11.65
N ALA A 191 -11.49 17.71 -10.58
CA ALA A 191 -12.31 18.91 -10.52
C ALA A 191 -11.47 20.20 -10.57
N GLU A 192 -10.30 20.21 -9.92
CA GLU A 192 -9.35 21.32 -10.00
C GLU A 192 -8.76 21.47 -11.42
N CYS A 193 -8.42 20.35 -12.08
CA CYS A 193 -7.98 20.32 -13.47
C CYS A 193 -8.99 21.02 -14.37
N MET A 194 -10.24 20.59 -14.31
CA MET A 194 -11.34 21.14 -15.10
C MET A 194 -11.51 22.65 -14.85
N LYS A 195 -11.50 23.10 -13.59
CA LYS A 195 -11.62 24.53 -13.25
C LYS A 195 -10.48 25.37 -13.83
N ARG A 196 -9.25 24.85 -13.84
CA ARG A 196 -8.09 25.57 -14.38
C ARG A 196 -8.12 25.63 -15.90
N ILE A 197 -8.56 24.56 -16.57
CA ILE A 197 -8.79 24.55 -18.02
C ILE A 197 -9.89 25.56 -18.39
N ASP A 198 -11.00 25.59 -17.65
CA ASP A 198 -12.08 26.55 -17.88
C ASP A 198 -11.58 28.00 -17.77
N LYS A 199 -10.65 28.27 -16.85
CA LYS A 199 -10.03 29.59 -16.72
C LYS A 199 -9.18 29.93 -17.96
N LEU A 200 -8.35 28.99 -18.44
CA LEU A 200 -7.56 29.18 -19.67
C LEU A 200 -8.46 29.46 -20.87
N LEU A 201 -9.58 28.75 -20.99
CA LEU A 201 -10.54 28.95 -22.08
C LEU A 201 -11.25 30.31 -21.98
N LYS A 202 -11.68 30.73 -20.79
CA LYS A 202 -12.28 32.07 -20.61
C LYS A 202 -11.31 33.20 -20.94
N ASP A 203 -10.04 33.05 -20.56
CA ASP A 203 -9.00 34.02 -20.88
C ASP A 203 -8.73 34.04 -22.40
N PHE A 204 -8.75 32.88 -23.06
CA PHE A 204 -8.69 32.79 -24.52
C PHE A 204 -9.86 33.50 -25.19
N GLU A 205 -11.11 33.21 -24.81
CA GLU A 205 -12.32 33.82 -25.39
C GLU A 205 -12.26 35.34 -25.28
N LYS A 206 -11.90 35.86 -24.10
CA LYS A 206 -11.77 37.31 -23.85
C LYS A 206 -10.71 37.97 -24.73
N ASN A 207 -9.60 37.30 -25.02
CA ASN A 207 -8.54 37.83 -25.87
C ASN A 207 -8.86 37.67 -27.36
N ALA A 208 -9.51 36.58 -27.75
CA ALA A 208 -9.97 36.35 -29.12
C ALA A 208 -11.01 37.42 -29.53
N MET A 209 -11.94 37.77 -28.64
CA MET A 209 -12.92 38.85 -28.89
C MET A 209 -12.30 40.25 -29.04
N LYS A 210 -11.07 40.47 -28.55
CA LYS A 210 -10.37 41.75 -28.71
C LYS A 210 -9.47 41.80 -29.95
N ALA A 211 -9.18 40.64 -30.52
CA ALA A 211 -8.33 40.48 -31.70
C ALA A 211 -9.14 40.42 -33.01
N VAL A 212 -10.46 40.26 -32.90
CA VAL A 212 -11.46 40.44 -33.97
C VAL A 212 -11.89 41.90 -33.99
#